data_AF-A0A969VEG0-F1
#
_entry.id   AF-A0A969VEG0-F1
#
_cell.length_a   1.000
_cell.length_b   1.000
_cell.length_c   1.000
_cell.angle_alpha   90.00
_cell.angle_beta   90.00
_cell.angle_gamma   90.00
#
_symmetry.space_group_name_H-M   'P 1'
#
loop_
_entity.id
_entity.type
_entity.pdbx_description
1 polymer ?
#
loop_
_entity_poly.entity_id
_entity_poly.type
_entity_poly.pdbx_seq_one_letter_code
_entity_poly.pdbx_strand_id
1 'polypeptide(L)' 'MLKEIEIQNFRCFEHIKISGFERVNLIGGKNNAGKTALLEAL' A
#
# COMPACT_ATOMS: atom_id res chain seq x y z
N MET A 1 15.07 -1.90 -6.15
CA MET A 1 14.09 -0.86 -5.74
C MET A 1 12.72 -1.47 -5.91
N LEU A 2 11.82 -1.33 -4.94
CA LEU A 2 10.45 -1.84 -5.07
C LEU A 2 9.78 -1.15 -6.27
N LYS A 3 9.08 -1.90 -7.12
CA LYS A 3 8.45 -1.38 -8.35
C LYS A 3 6.95 -1.61 -8.38
N GLU A 4 6.51 -2.73 -7.83
CA GLU A 4 5.11 -3.04 -7.60
C GLU A 4 4.96 -3.87 -6.32
N ILE A 5 3.76 -3.84 -5.76
CA ILE A 5 3.29 -4.75 -4.73
C ILE A 5 1.90 -5.25 -5.08
N GLU A 6 1.59 -6.43 -4.59
CA GLU A 6 0.25 -6.99 -4.62
C GLU A 6 -0.06 -7.56 -3.24
N ILE A 7 -1.14 -7.09 -2.64
CA ILE A 7 -1.59 -7.47 -1.30
C ILE A 7 -2.93 -8.17 -1.47
N GLN A 8 -3.06 -9.34 -0.85
CA GLN A 8 -4.28 -10.15 -0.87
C GLN A 8 -4.65 -10.56 0.56
N ASN A 9 -5.92 -10.42 0.93
CA ASN A 9 -6.49 -10.83 2.21
C ASN A 9 -5.71 -10.35 3.45
N PHE A 10 -5.22 -9.10 3.43
CA PHE A 10 -4.50 -8.49 4.54
C PHE A 10 -5.25 -7.30 5.12
N ARG A 11 -5.73 -7.43 6.35
CA ARG A 11 -6.47 -6.40 7.08
C ARG A 11 -7.66 -5.87 6.26
N CYS A 12 -7.62 -4.60 5.87
CA CYS A 12 -8.68 -3.95 5.09
C CYS A 12 -8.54 -4.14 3.58
N PHE A 13 -7.51 -4.85 3.11
CA PHE A 13 -7.29 -5.12 1.69
C PHE A 13 -7.67 -6.56 1.37
N GLU A 14 -8.81 -6.75 0.70
CA GLU A 14 -9.16 -8.04 0.08
C GLU A 14 -8.22 -8.31 -1.10
N HIS A 15 -8.07 -7.33 -1.99
CA HIS A 15 -7.07 -7.34 -3.06
C HIS A 15 -6.69 -5.91 -3.47
N ILE A 16 -5.40 -5.60 -3.52
CA ILE A 16 -4.87 -4.35 -4.06
C ILE A 16 -3.54 -4.59 -4.77
N LYS A 17 -3.38 -3.97 -5.93
CA LYS A 17 -2.11 -3.92 -6.68
C LYS A 17 -1.69 -2.47 -6.85
N ILE A 18 -0.45 -2.16 -6.49
CA ILE A 18 0.13 -0.82 -6.63
C ILE A 18 1.43 -0.94 -7.39
N SER A 19 1.61 -0.13 -8.42
CA SER A 19 2.82 -0.06 -9.22
C SER A 19 3.35 1.38 -9.27
N GLY A 20 4.57 1.54 -9.77
CA GLY A 20 5.20 2.87 -9.94
C GLY A 20 5.90 3.39 -8.69
N PHE A 21 6.35 2.50 -7.81
CA PHE A 21 7.17 2.90 -6.66
C PHE A 21 8.49 3.52 -7.13
N GLU A 22 8.77 4.70 -6.60
CA GLU A 22 10.01 5.44 -6.84
C GLU A 22 10.80 5.64 -5.53
N ARG A 23 11.92 6.35 -5.57
CA ARG A 23 12.75 6.60 -4.37
C ARG A 23 11.97 7.28 -3.23
N VAL A 24 11.01 8.12 -3.57
CA VAL A 24 10.13 8.82 -2.62
C VAL A 24 8.69 8.61 -3.07
N ASN A 25 7.85 8.11 -2.18
CA ASN A 25 6.42 7.88 -2.42
C ASN A 25 5.63 8.59 -1.32
N LEU A 26 4.54 9.27 -1.71
CA LEU A 26 3.64 9.92 -0.77
C LEU A 26 2.32 9.15 -0.71
N ILE A 27 1.99 8.62 0.47
CA ILE A 27 0.75 7.88 0.72
C ILE A 27 -0.21 8.80 1.49
N GLY A 28 -1.20 9.35 0.78
CA GLY A 28 -2.23 10.24 1.33
C GLY A 28 -3.57 9.56 1.59
N GLY A 29 -4.48 10.24 2.31
CA GLY A 29 -5.86 9.76 2.54
C GLY A 29 -6.39 10.09 3.94
N LYS A 30 -7.70 9.91 4.15
CA LYS A 30 -8.34 10.11 5.47
C LYS A 30 -7.78 9.15 6.53
N ASN A 31 -7.98 9.49 7.81
CA ASN A 31 -7.65 8.57 8.91
C ASN A 31 -8.42 7.26 8.74
N ASN A 32 -7.79 6.16 9.16
CA ASN A 32 -8.33 4.80 9.02
C ASN A 32 -8.53 4.29 7.58
N ALA A 33 -8.09 5.02 6.55
CA ALA A 33 -8.21 4.61 5.14
C ALA A 33 -7.21 3.49 4.71
N GLY A 34 -6.58 2.80 5.66
CA GLY A 34 -5.64 1.71 5.36
C GLY A 34 -4.17 2.13 5.12
N LYS A 35 -3.79 3.39 5.35
CA LYS A 35 -2.40 3.85 5.15
C LYS A 35 -1.37 3.09 6.00
N THR A 36 -1.66 2.87 7.28
CA THR A 36 -0.79 2.07 8.16
C THR A 36 -0.74 0.62 7.71
N ALA A 37 -1.89 0.04 7.36
CA ALA A 37 -1.96 -1.33 6.83
C ALA A 37 -1.14 -1.48 5.53
N LEU A 38 -1.13 -0.44 4.68
CA LEU A 38 -0.32 -0.44 3.46
C LEU A 38 1.17 -0.44 3.80
N LEU A 39 1.62 0.38 4.76
CA LEU A 39 3.01 0.41 5.20
C LEU A 39 3.45 -0.88 5.92
N GLU A 40 2.55 -1.56 6.62
CA GLU A 40 2.82 -2.85 7.26
C GLU A 40 2.92 -4.02 6.26
N ALA A 41 2.33 -3.87 5.08
CA ALA A 41 2.35 -4.87 4.02
C ALA A 41 3.50 -4.66 3.00
N LEU A 42 4.16 -3.50 3.03
CA LEU A 42 5.37 -3.17 2.27
C LEU A 42 6.62 -3.82 2.90
#